data_AF-A0A6A1R0R7-F1
#
_entry.id   AF-A0A6A1R0R7-F1
#
_cell.length_a   1.000
_cell.length_b   1.000
_cell.length_c   1.000
_cell.angle_alpha   90.00
_cell.angle_beta   90.00
_cell.angle_gamma   90.00
#
_symmetry.space_group_name_H-M   'P 1'
#
loop_
_entity.id
_entity.type
_entity.pdbx_description
1 polymer ?
#
loop_
_entity_poly.entity_id
_entity_poly.type
_entity_poly.pdbx_seq_one_letter_code
_entity_poly.pdbx_strand_id
1 'polypeptide(L)'
;MNLESKVATTSSNKPGRNIIFESTFPAQNFEKEANSPFEDGYSISKEESYLASYIASGADENSPLHERYVELQDRRERFSQMQRERNQRNGADAIVSNQEARTIDDLGGLVDDGVDQMTIHTLEAHRMFMGRSREPGGQSAPIIGGKRVAAALRNLWLLTVNDNPYADWALVRHEHAVNQVLDHLRAEISKAEALRQSQKQRGLSFAVLASSSPIALNLGFRSPYGYSISMLIAEYDYFVRIQKTLQRKNMQSDEEARKALSVVSRGILGIFYGTARFDRWLNQPQIRELSRLDWVSEDKDAAGRVDFAQQTFGPVPSAIYTGEIAPSHSRRRYSLTEAERELLQRVGSKLQEAEDLAASAGADALSHQTAA
;
A
#
# COMPACT_ATOMS: atom_id res chain seq x y z
N MET A 1 -7.77 15.65 60.47
CA MET A 1 -8.77 14.93 61.28
C MET A 1 -8.68 13.47 60.87
N ASN A 2 -7.92 12.71 61.64
CA ASN A 2 -7.82 11.25 61.52
C ASN A 2 -9.12 10.63 62.00
N LEU A 3 -9.65 9.66 61.26
CA LEU A 3 -10.59 8.67 61.77
C LEU A 3 -10.31 7.35 61.08
N GLU A 4 -9.32 6.65 61.62
CA GLU A 4 -9.26 5.19 61.62
C GLU A 4 -10.52 4.64 62.29
N SER A 5 -11.13 3.58 61.74
CA SER A 5 -11.59 2.46 62.58
C SER A 5 -12.02 1.23 61.79
N LYS A 6 -11.31 0.15 62.11
CA LYS A 6 -11.81 -1.21 62.41
C LYS A 6 -12.29 -2.08 61.25
N VAL A 7 -11.30 -2.82 60.75
CA VAL A 7 -11.38 -4.20 60.28
C VAL A 7 -12.11 -5.06 61.33
N ALA A 8 -13.19 -5.73 60.92
CA ALA A 8 -13.86 -6.79 61.66
C ALA A 8 -13.92 -8.06 60.79
N THR A 9 -12.99 -8.95 61.04
CA THR A 9 -12.92 -10.31 60.53
C THR A 9 -14.09 -11.12 61.11
N THR A 10 -15.02 -11.57 60.29
CA THR A 10 -16.00 -12.60 60.69
C THR A 10 -15.90 -13.79 59.75
N SER A 11 -15.15 -14.78 60.25
CA SER A 11 -15.15 -16.16 59.80
C SER A 11 -16.55 -16.76 60.01
N SER A 12 -17.20 -17.15 58.92
CA SER A 12 -18.42 -17.96 58.92
C SER A 12 -18.20 -19.14 57.99
N ASN A 13 -17.48 -20.13 58.52
CA ASN A 13 -17.24 -21.42 57.92
C ASN A 13 -18.56 -22.22 57.91
N LYS A 14 -19.25 -22.25 56.76
CA LYS A 14 -20.26 -23.28 56.45
C LYS A 14 -19.68 -24.16 55.34
N PRO A 15 -19.60 -25.49 55.51
CA PRO A 15 -19.14 -26.35 54.44
C PRO A 15 -20.24 -26.37 53.37
N GLY A 16 -20.04 -25.60 52.31
CA GLY A 16 -20.73 -25.82 51.06
C GLY A 16 -20.44 -27.24 50.62
N ARG A 17 -21.49 -28.04 50.46
CA ARG A 17 -21.45 -29.41 49.98
C ARG A 17 -20.72 -29.39 48.63
N ASN A 18 -19.44 -29.75 48.61
CA ASN A 18 -18.72 -30.03 47.38
C ASN A 18 -19.42 -31.25 46.76
N ILE A 19 -20.32 -31.00 45.83
CA ILE A 19 -20.76 -32.02 44.88
C ILE A 19 -19.56 -32.20 43.96
N ILE A 20 -18.66 -33.10 44.36
CA ILE A 20 -17.64 -33.66 43.49
C ILE A 20 -18.44 -34.42 42.44
N PHE A 21 -18.55 -33.88 41.24
CA PHE A 21 -18.83 -34.71 40.07
C PHE A 21 -17.58 -35.58 39.88
N GLU A 22 -17.51 -36.71 40.60
CA GLU A 22 -16.59 -37.78 40.25
C GLU A 22 -16.93 -38.17 38.81
N SER A 23 -16.02 -37.83 37.89
CA SER A 23 -16.10 -38.20 36.49
C SER A 23 -16.11 -39.73 36.38
N THR A 24 -17.31 -40.31 36.40
CA THR A 24 -17.52 -41.76 36.34
C THR A 24 -17.53 -42.25 34.89
N PHE A 25 -16.62 -41.71 34.07
CA PHE A 25 -16.46 -42.12 32.67
C PHE A 25 -15.11 -42.79 32.48
N PRO A 26 -15.04 -43.90 31.72
CA PRO A 26 -13.76 -44.49 31.34
C PRO A 26 -12.91 -43.42 30.66
N ALA A 27 -11.61 -43.36 30.97
CA ALA A 27 -10.68 -42.42 30.37
C ALA A 27 -10.49 -42.76 28.88
N GLN A 28 -11.45 -42.35 28.03
CA GLN A 28 -11.31 -42.37 26.59
C GLN A 28 -10.26 -41.30 26.23
N ASN A 29 -9.17 -41.74 25.61
CA ASN A 29 -8.15 -40.83 25.09
C ASN A 29 -8.69 -40.16 23.83
N PHE A 30 -9.05 -38.88 23.95
CA PHE A 30 -9.43 -38.02 22.84
C PHE A 30 -8.20 -37.40 22.16
N GLU A 31 -8.35 -37.08 20.88
CA GLU A 31 -7.37 -36.39 20.06
C GLU A 31 -7.22 -34.95 20.50
N LYS A 32 -5.97 -34.48 20.55
CA LYS A 32 -5.62 -33.14 21.03
C LYS A 32 -4.89 -32.31 19.99
N GLU A 33 -5.04 -30.99 20.09
CA GLU A 33 -4.33 -30.01 19.26
C GLU A 33 -3.81 -28.85 20.09
N ALA A 34 -2.68 -28.27 19.68
CA ALA A 34 -2.00 -27.22 20.44
C ALA A 34 -2.80 -25.90 20.53
N ASN A 35 -3.62 -25.61 19.51
CA ASN A 35 -4.44 -24.39 19.43
C ASN A 35 -5.92 -24.68 19.69
N SER A 36 -6.22 -25.66 20.53
CA SER A 36 -7.60 -26.01 20.87
C SER A 36 -8.29 -24.84 21.58
N PRO A 37 -9.57 -24.55 21.27
CA PRO A 37 -10.37 -23.59 22.02
C PRO A 37 -10.79 -24.10 23.41
N PHE A 38 -10.47 -25.36 23.77
CA PHE A 38 -10.81 -25.99 25.04
C PHE A 38 -9.59 -26.16 25.94
N GLU A 39 -9.79 -26.01 27.25
CA GLU A 39 -8.71 -26.09 28.26
C GLU A 39 -7.99 -27.44 28.30
N ASP A 40 -8.68 -28.53 27.92
CA ASP A 40 -8.16 -29.89 27.92
C ASP A 40 -7.39 -30.27 26.64
N GLY A 41 -7.36 -29.37 25.66
CA GLY A 41 -6.68 -29.53 24.38
C GLY A 41 -7.48 -30.29 23.32
N TYR A 42 -8.76 -30.57 23.52
CA TYR A 42 -9.61 -31.37 22.62
C TYR A 42 -9.60 -30.83 21.16
N SER A 43 -9.35 -31.68 20.18
CA SER A 43 -9.34 -31.31 18.76
C SER A 43 -10.60 -31.78 18.04
N ILE A 44 -11.49 -30.86 17.67
CA ILE A 44 -12.68 -31.18 16.87
C ILE A 44 -12.27 -31.79 15.52
N SER A 45 -11.25 -31.22 14.87
CA SER A 45 -10.77 -31.62 13.54
C SER A 45 -10.24 -33.05 13.50
N LYS A 46 -9.43 -33.43 14.51
CA LYS A 46 -8.84 -34.76 14.59
C LYS A 46 -9.85 -35.80 15.03
N GLU A 47 -10.76 -35.45 15.94
CA GLU A 47 -11.86 -36.33 16.36
C GLU A 47 -12.84 -36.60 15.23
N GLU A 48 -13.16 -35.59 14.42
CA GLU A 48 -13.99 -35.76 13.23
C GLU A 48 -13.34 -36.68 12.20
N SER A 49 -12.02 -36.57 12.03
CA SER A 49 -11.25 -37.46 11.16
C SER A 49 -11.23 -38.90 11.70
N TYR A 50 -11.09 -39.07 13.02
CA TYR A 50 -11.11 -40.37 13.68
C TYR A 50 -12.47 -41.06 13.58
N LEU A 51 -13.57 -40.30 13.72
CA LEU A 51 -14.94 -40.80 13.67
C LEU A 51 -15.55 -40.82 12.26
N ALA A 52 -14.83 -40.41 11.22
CA ALA A 52 -15.36 -40.22 9.87
C ALA A 52 -16.06 -41.47 9.31
N SER A 53 -15.48 -42.66 9.51
CA SER A 53 -16.06 -43.94 9.04
C SER A 53 -17.33 -44.33 9.82
N TYR A 54 -17.39 -44.02 11.12
CA TYR A 54 -18.54 -44.26 11.98
C TYR A 54 -19.69 -43.28 11.70
N ILE A 55 -19.37 -42.02 11.42
CA ILE A 55 -20.36 -41.01 10.99
C ILE A 55 -20.94 -41.40 9.63
N ALA A 56 -20.10 -41.86 8.70
CA ALA A 56 -20.54 -42.30 7.37
C ALA A 56 -21.42 -43.56 7.41
N SER A 57 -21.27 -44.43 8.42
CA SER A 57 -22.11 -45.61 8.61
C SER A 57 -23.43 -45.32 9.34
N GLY A 58 -23.75 -44.06 9.62
CA GLY A 58 -25.03 -43.65 10.22
C GLY A 58 -25.04 -43.57 11.75
N ALA A 59 -23.86 -43.63 12.40
CA ALA A 59 -23.68 -43.43 13.84
C ALA A 59 -24.60 -44.27 14.74
N ASP A 60 -24.55 -45.61 14.61
CA ASP A 60 -25.34 -46.56 15.40
C ASP A 60 -25.16 -46.35 16.93
N GLU A 61 -26.29 -46.19 17.63
CA GLU A 61 -26.37 -45.92 19.07
C GLU A 61 -25.81 -47.05 19.94
N ASN A 62 -25.79 -48.29 19.43
CA ASN A 62 -25.28 -49.44 20.16
C ASN A 62 -23.75 -49.64 20.02
N SER A 63 -23.08 -48.78 19.24
CA SER A 63 -21.64 -48.84 19.03
C SER A 63 -20.87 -48.27 20.24
N PRO A 64 -19.75 -48.89 20.65
CA PRO A 64 -18.84 -48.30 21.64
C PRO A 64 -18.29 -46.91 21.25
N LEU A 65 -18.35 -46.55 19.96
CA LEU A 65 -17.92 -45.23 19.45
C LEU A 65 -19.01 -44.15 19.59
N HIS A 66 -20.24 -44.53 19.94
CA HIS A 66 -21.36 -43.59 20.06
C HIS A 66 -21.11 -42.55 21.15
N GLU A 67 -20.57 -42.95 22.30
CA GLU A 67 -20.22 -42.03 23.40
C GLU A 67 -19.21 -40.95 22.95
N ARG A 68 -18.21 -41.35 22.16
CA ARG A 68 -17.18 -40.44 21.61
C ARG A 68 -17.78 -39.46 20.59
N TYR A 69 -18.76 -39.92 19.81
CA TYR A 69 -19.52 -39.08 18.88
C TYR A 69 -20.42 -38.08 19.59
N VAL A 70 -21.07 -38.47 20.69
CA VAL A 70 -21.86 -37.55 21.54
C VAL A 70 -20.97 -36.43 22.08
N GLU A 71 -19.79 -36.75 22.64
CA GLU A 71 -18.84 -35.72 23.10
C GLU A 71 -18.38 -34.80 21.95
N LEU A 72 -18.17 -35.32 20.73
CA LEU A 72 -17.87 -34.48 19.57
C LEU A 72 -19.01 -33.49 19.25
N GLN A 73 -20.27 -33.91 19.34
CA GLN A 73 -21.41 -33.01 19.15
C GLN A 73 -21.48 -31.95 20.25
N ASP A 74 -21.34 -32.34 21.52
CA ASP A 74 -21.32 -31.40 22.66
C ASP A 74 -20.20 -30.35 22.50
N ARG A 75 -19.01 -30.77 22.05
CA ARG A 75 -17.88 -29.88 21.78
C ARG A 75 -18.17 -28.93 20.61
N ARG A 76 -18.82 -29.40 19.54
CA ARG A 76 -19.26 -28.55 18.44
C ARG A 76 -20.26 -27.50 18.90
N GLU A 77 -21.21 -27.87 19.74
CA GLU A 77 -22.19 -26.94 20.30
C GLU A 77 -21.52 -25.88 21.17
N ARG A 78 -20.62 -26.28 22.09
CA ARG A 78 -19.84 -25.35 22.91
C ARG A 78 -18.98 -24.41 22.06
N PHE A 79 -18.33 -24.93 21.02
CA PHE A 79 -17.55 -24.10 20.09
C PHE A 79 -18.43 -23.12 19.32
N SER A 80 -19.62 -23.55 18.86
CA SER A 80 -20.61 -22.66 18.24
C SER A 80 -21.06 -21.58 19.22
N GLN A 81 -21.30 -21.92 20.48
CA GLN A 81 -21.66 -20.96 21.52
C GLN A 81 -20.53 -19.96 21.77
N MET A 82 -19.30 -20.42 21.95
CA MET A 82 -18.12 -19.56 22.09
C MET A 82 -17.95 -18.60 20.90
N GLN A 83 -18.16 -19.08 19.67
CA GLN A 83 -18.14 -18.23 18.48
C GLN A 83 -19.27 -17.19 18.50
N ARG A 84 -20.49 -17.58 18.88
CA ARG A 84 -21.62 -16.65 19.00
C ARG A 84 -21.36 -15.57 20.04
N GLU A 85 -20.85 -15.95 21.21
CA GLU A 85 -20.51 -15.01 22.28
C GLU A 85 -19.38 -14.06 21.85
N ARG A 86 -18.32 -14.59 21.21
CA ARG A 86 -17.24 -13.78 20.64
C ARG A 86 -17.78 -12.80 19.60
N ASN A 87 -18.65 -13.25 18.70
CA ASN A 87 -19.25 -12.40 17.66
C ASN A 87 -20.19 -11.35 18.26
N GLN A 88 -20.99 -11.69 19.26
CA GLN A 88 -21.87 -10.74 19.97
C GLN A 88 -21.09 -9.64 20.71
N ARG A 89 -19.83 -9.93 21.05
CA ARG A 89 -18.91 -9.02 21.74
C ARG A 89 -17.86 -8.42 20.80
N ASN A 90 -17.96 -8.65 19.50
CA ASN A 90 -16.97 -8.18 18.52
C ASN A 90 -15.51 -8.56 18.88
N GLY A 91 -15.32 -9.69 19.57
CA GLY A 91 -14.00 -10.14 20.05
C GLY A 91 -13.46 -9.38 21.27
N ALA A 92 -14.27 -8.56 21.95
CA ALA A 92 -13.89 -7.88 23.18
C ALA A 92 -13.63 -8.87 24.33
N ASP A 93 -12.76 -8.46 25.25
CA ASP A 93 -12.38 -9.24 26.44
C ASP A 93 -13.61 -9.57 27.32
N ALA A 94 -13.53 -10.70 28.03
CA ALA A 94 -14.54 -11.17 28.98
C ALA A 94 -14.92 -10.14 30.07
N ILE A 95 -14.01 -9.22 30.42
CA ILE A 95 -14.25 -8.16 31.40
C ILE A 95 -15.16 -7.04 30.85
N VAL A 96 -15.17 -6.81 29.54
CA VAL A 96 -15.93 -5.71 28.91
C VAL A 96 -17.40 -6.08 28.80
N SER A 97 -18.31 -5.24 29.25
CA SER A 97 -19.74 -5.58 29.17
C SER A 97 -20.20 -5.72 27.70
N ASN A 98 -21.22 -6.55 27.45
CA ASN A 98 -21.78 -6.72 26.10
C ASN A 98 -22.30 -5.40 25.51
N GLN A 99 -22.72 -4.44 26.36
CA GLN A 99 -23.17 -3.12 25.92
C GLN A 99 -21.99 -2.27 25.43
N GLU A 100 -20.88 -2.23 26.17
CA GLU A 100 -19.66 -1.52 25.76
C GLU A 100 -19.04 -2.14 24.51
N ALA A 101 -19.01 -3.47 24.41
CA ALA A 101 -18.46 -4.18 23.26
C ALA A 101 -19.19 -3.84 21.94
N ARG A 102 -20.49 -3.52 22.03
CA ARG A 102 -21.32 -3.13 20.87
C ARG A 102 -21.13 -1.67 20.44
N THR A 103 -20.52 -0.82 21.27
CA THR A 103 -20.22 0.58 20.86
C THR A 103 -19.27 0.65 19.66
N ILE A 104 -18.56 -0.45 19.36
CA ILE A 104 -17.78 -0.60 18.13
C ILE A 104 -18.67 -0.54 16.88
N ASP A 105 -19.91 -1.04 16.95
CA ASP A 105 -20.86 -0.99 15.83
C ASP A 105 -21.39 0.44 15.58
N ASP A 106 -21.38 1.28 16.62
CA ASP A 106 -21.75 2.69 16.54
C ASP A 106 -20.62 3.56 15.98
N LEU A 107 -19.38 3.05 15.95
CA LEU A 107 -18.21 3.77 15.48
C LEU A 107 -18.18 3.79 13.94
N GLY A 108 -18.36 4.98 13.37
CA GLY A 108 -18.20 5.21 11.93
C GLY A 108 -16.74 5.13 11.46
N GLY A 109 -16.57 5.11 10.13
CA GLY A 109 -15.24 5.23 9.53
C GLY A 109 -14.62 6.61 9.74
N LEU A 110 -13.30 6.70 9.64
CA LEU A 110 -12.60 7.98 9.66
C LEU A 110 -12.99 8.81 8.43
N VAL A 111 -13.33 10.08 8.67
CA VAL A 111 -13.65 11.07 7.64
C VAL A 111 -12.75 12.29 7.82
N ASP A 112 -12.51 13.02 6.73
CA ASP A 112 -11.70 14.24 6.78
C ASP A 112 -12.44 15.34 7.56
N ASP A 113 -11.75 15.99 8.49
CA ASP A 113 -12.27 17.11 9.30
C ASP A 113 -12.27 18.45 8.52
N GLY A 114 -11.66 18.48 7.33
CA GLY A 114 -11.56 19.69 6.52
C GLY A 114 -11.11 19.44 5.09
N VAL A 115 -10.92 20.53 4.34
CA VAL A 115 -10.42 20.48 2.95
C VAL A 115 -8.91 20.68 2.94
N ASP A 116 -8.18 19.70 2.42
CA ASP A 116 -6.73 19.82 2.22
C ASP A 116 -6.40 20.92 1.20
N GLN A 117 -5.49 21.82 1.56
CA GLN A 117 -5.07 22.94 0.73
C GLN A 117 -3.55 23.01 0.59
N MET A 118 -3.10 23.44 -0.59
CA MET A 118 -1.70 23.82 -0.86
C MET A 118 -1.64 25.27 -1.33
N THR A 119 -0.70 26.03 -0.77
CA THR A 119 -0.46 27.43 -1.13
C THR A 119 0.71 27.55 -2.10
N ILE A 120 0.49 28.24 -3.23
CA ILE A 120 1.51 28.46 -4.27
C ILE A 120 1.84 29.95 -4.40
N HIS A 121 3.13 30.28 -4.44
CA HIS A 121 3.61 31.66 -4.62
C HIS A 121 4.12 31.95 -6.03
N THR A 122 4.48 30.96 -6.83
CA THR A 122 5.15 31.16 -8.13
C THR A 122 4.28 30.76 -9.31
N LEU A 123 4.44 31.50 -10.41
CA LEU A 123 3.77 31.19 -11.68
C LEU A 123 4.27 29.85 -12.24
N GLU A 124 5.55 29.53 -12.03
CA GLU A 124 6.18 28.28 -12.45
C GLU A 124 5.51 27.08 -11.78
N ALA A 125 5.40 27.07 -10.44
CA ALA A 125 4.75 25.99 -9.72
C ALA A 125 3.24 25.91 -10.02
N HIS A 126 2.56 27.05 -10.13
CA HIS A 126 1.15 27.09 -10.52
C HIS A 126 0.93 26.46 -11.90
N ARG A 127 1.76 26.81 -12.90
CA ARG A 127 1.71 26.21 -14.24
C ARG A 127 2.08 24.74 -14.24
N MET A 128 3.08 24.34 -13.44
CA MET A 128 3.46 22.94 -13.29
C MET A 128 2.31 22.10 -12.71
N PHE A 129 1.54 22.66 -11.77
CA PHE A 129 0.43 21.95 -11.16
C PHE A 129 -0.83 21.93 -12.03
N MET A 130 -1.19 23.06 -12.64
CA MET A 130 -2.39 23.18 -13.48
C MET A 130 -2.20 22.59 -14.88
N GLY A 131 -0.97 22.58 -15.38
CA GLY A 131 -0.67 22.24 -16.77
C GLY A 131 -1.12 23.32 -17.74
N ARG A 132 -1.12 22.97 -19.04
CA ARG A 132 -1.57 23.86 -20.11
C ARG A 132 -2.26 23.05 -21.20
N SER A 133 -3.51 23.38 -21.50
CA SER A 133 -4.21 22.83 -22.66
C SER A 133 -3.64 23.41 -23.96
N ARG A 134 -3.82 22.67 -25.05
CA ARG A 134 -3.53 23.21 -26.39
C ARG A 134 -4.49 24.37 -26.67
N GLU A 135 -3.95 25.51 -27.11
CA GLU A 135 -4.79 26.62 -27.55
C GLU A 135 -5.56 26.22 -28.82
N PRO A 136 -6.86 26.56 -28.94
CA PRO A 136 -7.61 26.34 -30.17
C PRO A 136 -6.90 26.99 -31.37
N GLY A 137 -6.53 26.20 -32.37
CA GLY A 137 -5.79 26.66 -33.55
C GLY A 137 -4.28 26.90 -33.34
N GLY A 138 -3.77 26.77 -32.12
CA GLY A 138 -2.36 26.95 -31.80
C GLY A 138 -1.49 25.71 -32.10
N GLN A 139 -0.20 25.96 -32.36
CA GLN A 139 0.84 24.92 -32.52
C GLN A 139 1.50 24.51 -31.21
N SER A 140 1.17 25.19 -30.11
CA SER A 140 1.74 24.91 -28.79
C SER A 140 1.32 23.54 -28.26
N ALA A 141 2.29 22.68 -27.95
CA ALA A 141 2.04 21.40 -27.32
C ALA A 141 1.42 21.57 -25.90
N PRO A 142 0.44 20.73 -25.53
CA PRO A 142 -0.14 20.74 -24.19
C PRO A 142 0.91 20.30 -23.16
N ILE A 143 0.86 20.90 -21.96
CA ILE A 143 1.70 20.53 -20.83
C ILE A 143 0.85 19.74 -19.85
N ILE A 144 1.28 18.52 -19.53
CA ILE A 144 0.66 17.70 -18.49
C ILE A 144 1.01 18.30 -17.13
N GLY A 145 -0.01 18.72 -16.39
CA GLY A 145 0.15 19.29 -15.05
C GLY A 145 -0.04 18.26 -13.93
N GLY A 146 0.39 18.63 -12.72
CA GLY A 146 0.26 17.82 -11.51
C GLY A 146 -1.16 17.27 -11.26
N LYS A 147 -2.22 18.05 -11.50
CA LYS A 147 -3.61 17.55 -11.36
C LYS A 147 -3.91 16.36 -12.28
N ARG A 148 -3.45 16.42 -13.54
CA ARG A 148 -3.65 15.35 -14.52
C ARG A 148 -2.83 14.12 -14.15
N VAL A 149 -1.60 14.31 -13.65
CA VAL A 149 -0.74 13.19 -13.20
C VAL A 149 -1.29 12.54 -11.94
N ALA A 150 -1.80 13.31 -10.98
CA ALA A 150 -2.46 12.76 -9.79
C ALA A 150 -3.67 11.88 -10.17
N ALA A 151 -4.46 12.30 -11.16
CA ALA A 151 -5.55 11.49 -11.70
C ALA A 151 -5.02 10.20 -12.39
N ALA A 152 -3.96 10.31 -13.19
CA ALA A 152 -3.32 9.16 -13.84
C ALA A 152 -2.78 8.15 -12.81
N LEU A 153 -2.10 8.63 -11.76
CA LEU A 153 -1.59 7.79 -10.67
C LEU A 153 -2.73 7.14 -9.89
N ARG A 154 -3.85 7.85 -9.69
CA ARG A 154 -5.04 7.25 -9.09
C ARG A 154 -5.55 6.08 -9.93
N ASN A 155 -5.63 6.23 -11.25
CA ASN A 155 -6.08 5.13 -12.12
C ASN A 155 -5.11 3.95 -12.08
N LEU A 156 -3.81 4.20 -12.17
CA LEU A 156 -2.78 3.16 -12.03
C LEU A 156 -2.90 2.43 -10.69
N TRP A 157 -3.08 3.18 -9.60
CA TRP A 157 -3.33 2.62 -8.27
C TRP A 157 -4.59 1.75 -8.23
N LEU A 158 -5.67 2.13 -8.91
CA LEU A 158 -6.86 1.30 -9.01
C LEU A 158 -6.63 0.01 -9.82
N LEU A 159 -5.78 0.05 -10.85
CA LEU A 159 -5.42 -1.14 -11.64
C LEU A 159 -4.62 -2.18 -10.83
N THR A 160 -3.97 -1.78 -9.74
CA THR A 160 -3.30 -2.74 -8.84
C THR A 160 -4.27 -3.73 -8.17
N VAL A 161 -5.57 -3.41 -8.11
CA VAL A 161 -6.60 -4.35 -7.65
C VAL A 161 -6.67 -5.59 -8.53
N ASN A 162 -6.43 -5.44 -9.83
CA ASN A 162 -6.47 -6.53 -10.82
C ASN A 162 -5.17 -7.34 -10.85
N ASP A 163 -4.28 -7.16 -9.88
CA ASP A 163 -2.94 -7.76 -9.86
C ASP A 163 -2.14 -7.46 -11.15
N ASN A 164 -2.23 -6.21 -11.64
CA ASN A 164 -1.60 -5.78 -12.88
C ASN A 164 -0.12 -5.43 -12.67
N PRO A 165 0.83 -6.19 -13.26
CA PRO A 165 2.26 -6.00 -13.00
C PRO A 165 2.83 -4.73 -13.64
N TYR A 166 2.25 -4.23 -14.73
CA TYR A 166 2.67 -2.96 -15.34
C TYR A 166 2.16 -1.73 -14.58
N ALA A 167 1.01 -1.84 -13.91
CA ALA A 167 0.54 -0.80 -13.00
C ALA A 167 1.47 -0.67 -11.79
N ASP A 168 1.87 -1.78 -11.19
CA ASP A 168 2.87 -1.80 -10.12
C ASP A 168 4.20 -1.21 -10.59
N TRP A 169 4.68 -1.62 -11.77
CA TRP A 169 5.91 -1.09 -12.36
C TRP A 169 5.84 0.43 -12.58
N ALA A 170 4.72 0.92 -13.12
CA ALA A 170 4.52 2.34 -13.38
C ALA A 170 4.58 3.18 -12.09
N LEU A 171 3.98 2.68 -11.01
CA LEU A 171 3.99 3.34 -9.70
C LEU A 171 5.38 3.33 -9.08
N VAL A 172 6.07 2.18 -9.07
CA VAL A 172 7.46 2.07 -8.56
C VAL A 172 8.40 3.01 -9.34
N ARG A 173 8.30 3.01 -10.67
CA ARG A 173 9.12 3.89 -11.52
C ARG A 173 8.82 5.36 -11.24
N HIS A 174 7.55 5.72 -11.02
CA HIS A 174 7.17 7.08 -10.67
C HIS A 174 7.75 7.50 -9.32
N GLU A 175 7.56 6.69 -8.27
CA GLU A 175 8.08 6.95 -6.93
C GLU A 175 9.62 7.14 -6.96
N HIS A 176 10.33 6.21 -7.61
CA HIS A 176 11.78 6.29 -7.74
C HIS A 176 12.23 7.58 -8.44
N ALA A 177 11.61 7.91 -9.58
CA ALA A 177 11.98 9.09 -10.34
C ALA A 177 11.64 10.40 -9.61
N VAL A 178 10.50 10.45 -8.90
CA VAL A 178 10.14 11.59 -8.05
C VAL A 178 11.15 11.77 -6.93
N ASN A 179 11.57 10.69 -6.27
CA ASN A 179 12.58 10.76 -5.21
C ASN A 179 13.91 11.30 -5.74
N GLN A 180 14.38 10.83 -6.90
CA GLN A 180 15.59 11.37 -7.54
C GLN A 180 15.48 12.88 -7.82
N VAL A 181 14.32 13.34 -8.32
CA VAL A 181 14.09 14.77 -8.58
C VAL A 181 14.02 15.56 -7.27
N LEU A 182 13.37 15.03 -6.23
CA LEU A 182 13.32 15.65 -4.90
C LEU A 182 14.71 15.77 -4.29
N ASP A 183 15.54 14.74 -4.39
CA ASP A 183 16.91 14.75 -3.88
C ASP A 183 17.74 15.82 -4.59
N HIS A 184 17.64 15.89 -5.93
CA HIS A 184 18.29 16.95 -6.70
C HIS A 184 17.79 18.34 -6.30
N LEU A 185 16.48 18.51 -6.17
CA LEU A 185 15.82 19.77 -5.80
C LEU A 185 16.26 20.23 -4.41
N ARG A 186 16.29 19.33 -3.42
CA ARG A 186 16.75 19.60 -2.05
C ARG A 186 18.23 19.93 -1.99
N ALA A 187 19.06 19.27 -2.79
CA ALA A 187 20.47 19.61 -2.91
C ALA A 187 20.66 21.04 -3.46
N GLU A 188 19.91 21.42 -4.49
CA GLU A 188 19.96 22.79 -5.04
C GLU A 188 19.39 23.85 -4.09
N ILE A 189 18.33 23.55 -3.34
CA ILE A 189 17.84 24.41 -2.25
C ILE A 189 18.95 24.60 -1.22
N SER A 190 19.58 23.50 -0.76
CA SER A 190 20.60 23.55 0.28
C SER A 190 21.81 24.41 -0.15
N LYS A 191 22.25 24.27 -1.41
CA LYS A 191 23.28 25.14 -2.00
C LYS A 191 22.84 26.61 -1.98
N ALA A 192 21.62 26.89 -2.42
CA ALA A 192 21.10 28.26 -2.47
C ALA A 192 20.97 28.89 -1.07
N GLU A 193 20.54 28.11 -0.07
CA GLU A 193 20.48 28.53 1.32
C GLU A 193 21.86 28.81 1.91
N ALA A 194 22.86 27.98 1.60
CA ALA A 194 24.24 28.21 2.01
C ALA A 194 24.80 29.53 1.44
N LEU A 195 24.54 29.83 0.16
CA LEU A 195 24.90 31.13 -0.42
C LEU A 195 24.25 32.28 0.35
N ARG A 196 22.94 32.19 0.66
CA ARG A 196 22.22 33.21 1.45
C ARG A 196 22.78 33.37 2.85
N GLN A 197 23.10 32.26 3.52
CA GLN A 197 23.65 32.27 4.86
C GLN A 197 25.05 32.90 4.91
N SER A 198 25.87 32.70 3.86
CA SER A 198 27.18 33.37 3.74
C SER A 198 27.06 34.89 3.70
N GLN A 199 26.02 35.43 3.05
CA GLN A 199 25.76 36.88 3.04
C GLN A 199 25.26 37.37 4.39
N LYS A 200 24.43 36.57 5.08
CA LYS A 200 23.97 36.89 6.44
C LYS A 200 25.13 37.03 7.42
N GLN A 201 26.15 36.17 7.33
CA GLN A 201 27.37 36.26 8.14
C GLN A 201 28.16 37.56 7.88
N ARG A 202 28.03 38.16 6.70
CA ARG A 202 28.61 39.46 6.33
C ARG A 202 27.73 40.66 6.69
N GLY A 203 26.60 40.42 7.38
CA GLY A 203 25.65 41.45 7.79
C GLY A 203 24.50 41.71 6.80
N LEU A 204 24.41 40.97 5.69
CA LEU A 204 23.37 41.12 4.68
C LEU A 204 22.29 40.03 4.83
N SER A 205 21.17 40.37 5.48
CA SER A 205 20.04 39.46 5.67
C SER A 205 19.01 39.63 4.53
N PHE A 206 19.02 38.70 3.56
CA PHE A 206 18.01 38.65 2.51
C PHE A 206 16.87 37.71 2.86
N ALA A 207 15.63 38.20 2.84
CA ALA A 207 14.44 37.37 2.93
C ALA A 207 14.16 36.65 1.60
N VAL A 208 13.60 35.43 1.68
CA VAL A 208 13.14 34.68 0.50
C VAL A 208 11.92 35.39 -0.08
N LEU A 209 11.89 35.57 -1.41
CA LEU A 209 10.77 36.17 -2.11
C LEU A 209 9.47 35.42 -1.80
N ALA A 210 8.37 36.14 -1.68
CA ALA A 210 7.02 35.60 -1.59
C ALA A 210 6.11 36.37 -2.55
N SER A 211 5.07 35.71 -3.04
CA SER A 211 3.97 36.41 -3.74
C SER A 211 3.27 37.37 -2.78
N SER A 212 2.91 38.56 -3.26
CA SER A 212 2.00 39.48 -2.57
C SER A 212 0.57 38.94 -2.50
N SER A 213 0.23 38.00 -3.38
CA SER A 213 -1.09 37.35 -3.47
C SER A 213 -0.89 35.87 -3.78
N PRO A 214 -0.52 35.04 -2.77
CA PRO A 214 -0.40 33.61 -2.97
C PRO A 214 -1.77 32.96 -3.25
N ILE A 215 -1.77 31.86 -3.99
CA ILE A 215 -2.98 31.16 -4.39
C ILE A 215 -3.11 29.89 -3.55
N ALA A 216 -4.20 29.76 -2.81
CA ALA A 216 -4.57 28.51 -2.13
C ALA A 216 -5.35 27.61 -3.09
N LEU A 217 -4.94 26.34 -3.21
CA LEU A 217 -5.55 25.34 -4.07
C LEU A 217 -6.05 24.17 -3.24
N ASN A 218 -7.33 23.82 -3.38
CA ASN A 218 -7.91 22.62 -2.79
C ASN A 218 -7.36 21.37 -3.50
N LEU A 219 -6.89 20.39 -2.74
CA LEU A 219 -6.26 19.18 -3.25
C LEU A 219 -7.30 18.10 -3.59
N GLY A 220 -8.12 17.70 -2.61
CA GLY A 220 -9.24 16.78 -2.80
C GLY A 220 -8.88 15.44 -3.47
N PHE A 221 -7.66 14.94 -3.26
CA PHE A 221 -7.18 13.73 -3.91
C PHE A 221 -7.76 12.47 -3.27
N ARG A 222 -8.10 11.49 -4.11
CA ARG A 222 -8.61 10.18 -3.66
C ARG A 222 -7.57 9.07 -3.79
N SER A 223 -6.29 9.42 -3.77
CA SER A 223 -5.18 8.47 -3.74
C SER A 223 -3.99 9.10 -3.01
N PRO A 224 -3.18 8.30 -2.30
CA PRO A 224 -1.98 8.82 -1.62
C PRO A 224 -1.00 9.47 -2.61
N TYR A 225 -0.95 8.94 -3.84
CA TYR A 225 -0.18 9.49 -4.94
C TYR A 225 -0.55 10.93 -5.34
N GLY A 226 -1.80 11.36 -5.14
CA GLY A 226 -2.15 12.76 -5.40
C GLY A 226 -1.49 13.72 -4.41
N TYR A 227 -1.35 13.29 -3.16
CA TYR A 227 -0.67 14.05 -2.12
C TYR A 227 0.84 14.11 -2.35
N SER A 228 1.47 13.04 -2.84
CA SER A 228 2.91 13.07 -3.18
C SER A 228 3.22 14.07 -4.29
N ILE A 229 2.35 14.20 -5.30
CA ILE A 229 2.48 15.25 -6.32
C ILE A 229 2.38 16.65 -5.70
N SER A 230 1.48 16.84 -4.72
CA SER A 230 1.35 18.15 -4.05
C SER A 230 2.59 18.50 -3.24
N MET A 231 3.17 17.52 -2.54
CA MET A 231 4.44 17.71 -1.82
C MET A 231 5.58 18.09 -2.78
N LEU A 232 5.69 17.42 -3.93
CA LEU A 232 6.67 17.78 -4.98
C LEU A 232 6.47 19.21 -5.49
N ILE A 233 5.23 19.64 -5.70
CA ILE A 233 4.93 20.99 -6.18
C ILE A 233 5.26 22.04 -5.12
N ALA A 234 5.00 21.77 -3.84
CA ALA A 234 5.36 22.67 -2.75
C ALA A 234 6.88 22.87 -2.65
N GLU A 235 7.65 21.79 -2.74
CA GLU A 235 9.12 21.82 -2.79
C GLU A 235 9.60 22.62 -4.02
N TYR A 236 9.00 22.37 -5.19
CA TYR A 236 9.32 23.12 -6.42
C TYR A 236 8.97 24.61 -6.31
N ASP A 237 7.85 24.98 -5.70
CA ASP A 237 7.50 26.38 -5.46
C ASP A 237 8.56 27.07 -4.59
N TYR A 238 8.98 26.43 -3.50
CA TYR A 238 10.04 26.96 -2.63
C TYR A 238 11.38 27.09 -3.38
N PHE A 239 11.76 26.08 -4.15
CA PHE A 239 12.96 26.12 -5.00
C PHE A 239 12.91 27.29 -5.99
N VAL A 240 11.79 27.52 -6.68
CA VAL A 240 11.67 28.65 -7.61
C VAL A 240 11.84 29.98 -6.87
N ARG A 241 11.24 30.11 -5.68
CA ARG A 241 11.37 31.32 -4.86
C ARG A 241 12.81 31.58 -4.45
N ILE A 242 13.55 30.56 -4.03
CA ILE A 242 14.93 30.74 -3.60
C ILE A 242 15.84 31.11 -4.76
N GLN A 243 15.71 30.45 -5.93
CA GLN A 243 16.49 30.77 -7.13
C GLN A 243 16.22 32.21 -7.60
N LYS A 244 14.95 32.62 -7.64
CA LYS A 244 14.58 34.02 -7.97
C LYS A 244 15.08 35.02 -6.92
N THR A 245 15.19 34.61 -5.66
CA THR A 245 15.77 35.46 -4.60
C THR A 245 17.24 35.71 -4.89
N LEU A 246 18.02 34.65 -5.15
CA LEU A 246 19.44 34.77 -5.49
C LEU A 246 19.67 35.64 -6.72
N GLN A 247 18.87 35.42 -7.77
CA GLN A 247 18.88 36.23 -8.99
C GLN A 247 18.64 37.72 -8.68
N ARG A 248 17.54 38.06 -7.99
CA ARG A 248 17.18 39.46 -7.69
C ARG A 248 18.14 40.15 -6.72
N LYS A 249 18.88 39.39 -5.91
CA LYS A 249 19.84 39.92 -4.94
C LYS A 249 21.28 39.88 -5.45
N ASN A 250 21.45 39.68 -6.76
CA ASN A 250 22.76 39.67 -7.43
C ASN A 250 23.73 38.63 -6.84
N MET A 251 23.20 37.50 -6.37
CA MET A 251 23.98 36.37 -5.85
C MET A 251 24.17 35.27 -6.91
N GLN A 252 23.39 35.34 -7.98
CA GLN A 252 23.39 34.42 -9.11
C GLN A 252 22.96 35.20 -10.35
N SER A 253 23.53 34.86 -11.51
CA SER A 253 23.16 35.47 -12.79
C SER A 253 21.81 34.97 -13.30
N ASP A 254 21.22 35.73 -14.23
CA ASP A 254 19.99 35.34 -14.92
C ASP A 254 20.11 34.01 -15.68
N GLU A 255 21.29 33.75 -16.26
CA GLU A 255 21.55 32.53 -17.01
C GLU A 255 21.62 31.31 -16.08
N GLU A 256 22.35 31.41 -14.98
CA GLU A 256 22.45 30.35 -13.99
C GLU A 256 21.08 30.02 -13.38
N ALA A 257 20.30 31.04 -13.00
CA ALA A 257 18.97 30.85 -12.44
C ALA A 257 18.04 30.17 -13.47
N ARG A 258 18.05 30.63 -14.73
CA ARG A 258 17.25 30.03 -15.80
C ARG A 258 17.66 28.58 -16.06
N LYS A 259 18.96 28.27 -16.05
CA LYS A 259 19.48 26.91 -16.22
C LYS A 259 19.02 25.99 -15.09
N ALA A 260 19.17 26.41 -13.83
CA ALA A 260 18.72 25.66 -12.66
C ALA A 260 17.22 25.36 -12.71
N LEU A 261 16.39 26.38 -12.98
CA LEU A 261 14.94 26.22 -13.13
C LEU A 261 14.58 25.25 -14.27
N SER A 262 15.28 25.34 -15.39
CA SER A 262 14.99 24.53 -16.58
C SER A 262 15.33 23.05 -16.38
N VAL A 263 16.43 22.72 -15.70
CA VAL A 263 16.82 21.34 -15.40
C VAL A 263 15.75 20.66 -14.53
N VAL A 264 15.39 21.28 -13.41
CA VAL A 264 14.37 20.72 -12.49
C VAL A 264 13.01 20.62 -13.18
N SER A 265 12.59 21.65 -13.91
CA SER A 265 11.30 21.67 -14.63
C SER A 265 11.20 20.54 -15.66
N ARG A 266 12.27 20.32 -16.45
CA ARG A 266 12.31 19.22 -17.43
C ARG A 266 12.30 17.86 -16.74
N GLY A 267 13.00 17.71 -15.61
CA GLY A 267 12.97 16.49 -14.81
C GLY A 267 11.56 16.12 -14.35
N ILE A 268 10.85 17.07 -13.73
CA ILE A 268 9.46 16.89 -13.29
C ILE A 268 8.55 16.54 -14.48
N LEU A 269 8.65 17.31 -15.58
CA LEU A 269 7.82 17.06 -16.77
C LEU A 269 8.10 15.71 -17.41
N GLY A 270 9.37 15.27 -17.46
CA GLY A 270 9.73 13.95 -17.96
C GLY A 270 9.02 12.82 -17.22
N ILE A 271 8.98 12.92 -15.89
CA ILE A 271 8.23 11.98 -15.04
C ILE A 271 6.74 12.04 -15.36
N PHE A 272 6.17 13.25 -15.44
CA PHE A 272 4.75 13.45 -15.69
C PHE A 272 4.30 12.84 -17.02
N TYR A 273 5.07 13.04 -18.09
CA TYR A 273 4.80 12.42 -19.39
C TYR A 273 4.96 10.90 -19.34
N GLY A 274 5.98 10.39 -18.65
CA GLY A 274 6.19 8.96 -18.45
C GLY A 274 4.99 8.29 -17.78
N THR A 275 4.54 8.83 -16.64
CA THR A 275 3.39 8.30 -15.89
C THR A 275 2.09 8.40 -16.69
N ALA A 276 1.84 9.54 -17.34
CA ALA A 276 0.64 9.70 -18.16
C ALA A 276 0.62 8.76 -19.38
N ARG A 277 1.79 8.35 -19.90
CA ARG A 277 1.89 7.33 -20.95
C ARG A 277 1.38 5.98 -20.43
N PHE A 278 1.83 5.54 -19.25
CA PHE A 278 1.35 4.29 -18.64
C PHE A 278 -0.16 4.30 -18.43
N ASP A 279 -0.68 5.35 -17.78
CA ASP A 279 -2.13 5.52 -17.55
C ASP A 279 -2.94 5.48 -18.86
N ARG A 280 -2.50 6.22 -19.89
CA ARG A 280 -3.21 6.27 -21.18
C ARG A 280 -3.35 4.90 -21.83
N TRP A 281 -2.29 4.10 -21.80
CA TRP A 281 -2.27 2.81 -22.49
C TRP A 281 -2.91 1.71 -21.64
N LEU A 282 -2.59 1.62 -20.35
CA LEU A 282 -3.16 0.60 -19.45
C LEU A 282 -4.66 0.74 -19.23
N ASN A 283 -5.23 1.94 -19.39
CA ASN A 283 -6.69 2.13 -19.30
C ASN A 283 -7.44 1.81 -20.61
N GLN A 284 -6.76 1.36 -21.66
CA GLN A 284 -7.45 0.95 -22.88
C GLN A 284 -8.29 -0.30 -22.65
N PRO A 285 -9.50 -0.39 -23.22
CA PRO A 285 -10.40 -1.53 -23.01
C PRO A 285 -9.74 -2.89 -23.26
N GLN A 286 -8.82 -2.95 -24.23
CA GLN A 286 -8.14 -4.18 -24.65
C GLN A 286 -7.22 -4.75 -23.57
N ILE A 287 -6.58 -3.89 -22.75
CA ILE A 287 -5.57 -4.33 -21.77
C ILE A 287 -5.88 -3.94 -20.33
N ARG A 288 -7.03 -3.30 -20.08
CA ARG A 288 -7.44 -2.86 -18.75
C ARG A 288 -7.55 -4.00 -17.74
N GLU A 289 -7.89 -5.18 -18.22
CA GLU A 289 -8.04 -6.41 -17.42
C GLU A 289 -6.73 -7.20 -17.29
N LEU A 290 -5.61 -6.67 -17.79
CA LEU A 290 -4.31 -7.32 -17.69
C LEU A 290 -3.97 -7.65 -16.22
N SER A 291 -3.65 -8.91 -15.97
CA SER A 291 -3.26 -9.45 -14.66
C SER A 291 -2.03 -10.35 -14.79
N ARG A 292 -1.33 -10.63 -13.69
CA ARG A 292 -0.21 -11.60 -13.66
C ARG A 292 -0.62 -12.98 -14.17
N LEU A 293 -1.88 -13.39 -13.97
CA LEU A 293 -2.38 -14.68 -14.45
C LEU A 293 -2.38 -14.81 -15.98
N ASP A 294 -2.38 -13.69 -16.70
CA ASP A 294 -2.39 -13.70 -18.17
C ASP A 294 -1.13 -14.33 -18.78
N TRP A 295 -0.01 -14.39 -18.04
CA TRP A 295 1.23 -15.03 -18.49
C TRP A 295 1.17 -16.56 -18.51
N VAL A 296 0.16 -17.15 -17.87
CA VAL A 296 0.01 -18.60 -17.76
C VAL A 296 -1.34 -19.09 -18.26
N SER A 297 -2.26 -18.17 -18.52
CA SER A 297 -3.54 -18.48 -19.16
C SER A 297 -3.32 -19.03 -20.58
N GLU A 298 -4.08 -20.06 -20.93
CA GLU A 298 -4.15 -20.59 -22.30
C GLU A 298 -5.09 -19.77 -23.20
N ASP A 299 -5.77 -18.77 -22.63
CA ASP A 299 -6.68 -17.89 -23.36
C ASP A 299 -5.92 -16.99 -24.35
N LYS A 300 -6.42 -16.93 -25.59
CA LYS A 300 -5.85 -16.08 -26.65
C LYS A 300 -5.94 -14.60 -26.31
N ASP A 301 -7.00 -14.19 -25.62
CA ASP A 301 -7.17 -12.80 -25.23
C ASP A 301 -6.14 -12.40 -24.16
N ALA A 302 -5.82 -13.30 -23.24
CA ALA A 302 -4.77 -13.11 -22.24
C ALA A 302 -3.38 -12.97 -22.89
N ALA A 303 -3.04 -13.87 -23.82
CA ALA A 303 -1.81 -13.78 -24.59
C ALA A 303 -1.72 -12.45 -25.37
N GLY A 304 -2.82 -12.02 -26.00
CA GLY A 304 -2.89 -10.74 -26.71
C GLY A 304 -2.66 -9.53 -25.80
N ARG A 305 -3.16 -9.55 -24.56
CA ARG A 305 -2.90 -8.49 -23.56
C ARG A 305 -1.43 -8.41 -23.19
N VAL A 306 -0.80 -9.56 -22.94
CA VAL A 306 0.63 -9.64 -22.60
C VAL A 306 1.49 -9.14 -23.76
N ASP A 307 1.24 -9.62 -24.98
CA ASP A 307 1.98 -9.21 -26.17
C ASP A 307 1.88 -7.71 -26.41
N PHE A 308 0.68 -7.14 -26.29
CA PHE A 308 0.48 -5.70 -26.43
C PHE A 308 1.26 -4.92 -25.37
N ALA A 309 1.22 -5.36 -24.11
CA ALA A 309 1.92 -4.70 -23.01
C ALA A 309 3.44 -4.77 -23.21
N GLN A 310 3.98 -5.92 -23.62
CA GLN A 310 5.40 -6.09 -23.94
C GLN A 310 5.86 -5.20 -25.09
N GLN A 311 5.08 -5.11 -26.18
CA GLN A 311 5.39 -4.21 -27.30
C GLN A 311 5.32 -2.73 -26.91
N THR A 312 4.40 -2.36 -26.01
CA THR A 312 4.16 -0.96 -25.63
C THR A 312 5.16 -0.47 -24.57
N PHE A 313 5.48 -1.30 -23.58
CA PHE A 313 6.26 -0.90 -22.41
C PHE A 313 7.61 -1.58 -22.30
N GLY A 314 7.85 -2.64 -23.07
CA GLY A 314 8.95 -3.58 -22.86
C GLY A 314 8.57 -4.70 -21.89
N PRO A 315 9.48 -5.67 -21.67
CA PRO A 315 9.28 -6.71 -20.67
C PRO A 315 9.16 -6.08 -19.28
N VAL A 316 8.21 -6.59 -18.49
CA VAL A 316 8.08 -6.17 -17.09
C VAL A 316 9.24 -6.78 -16.28
N PRO A 317 9.88 -6.01 -15.37
CA PRO A 317 10.95 -6.54 -14.54
C PRO A 317 10.50 -7.74 -13.70
N SER A 318 11.34 -8.77 -13.62
CA SER A 318 11.09 -10.03 -12.89
C SER A 318 10.71 -9.75 -11.44
N ALA A 319 11.46 -8.90 -10.75
CA ALA A 319 11.24 -8.52 -9.35
C ALA A 319 9.91 -7.77 -9.14
N ILE A 320 9.41 -7.05 -10.16
CA ILE A 320 8.08 -6.43 -10.11
C ILE A 320 7.02 -7.50 -10.36
N TYR A 321 7.24 -8.40 -11.31
CA TYR A 321 6.31 -9.49 -11.61
C TYR A 321 6.13 -10.43 -10.41
N THR A 322 7.20 -10.84 -9.74
CA THR A 322 7.14 -11.70 -8.54
C THR A 322 6.55 -10.95 -7.33
N GLY A 323 6.64 -9.62 -7.34
CA GLY A 323 6.19 -8.76 -6.24
C GLY A 323 7.23 -8.58 -5.13
N GLU A 324 8.49 -8.93 -5.39
CA GLU A 324 9.62 -8.60 -4.52
C GLU A 324 9.80 -7.08 -4.39
N ILE A 325 9.61 -6.36 -5.51
CA ILE A 325 9.52 -4.91 -5.53
C ILE A 325 8.05 -4.54 -5.76
N ALA A 326 7.49 -3.80 -4.81
CA ALA A 326 6.11 -3.32 -4.86
C ALA A 326 6.07 -1.80 -4.66
N PRO A 327 5.06 -1.11 -5.22
CA PRO A 327 4.87 0.31 -4.94
C PRO A 327 4.49 0.53 -3.48
N SER A 328 4.78 1.74 -2.97
CA SER A 328 4.51 2.09 -1.57
C SER A 328 3.02 1.93 -1.18
N HIS A 329 2.12 2.13 -2.14
CA HIS A 329 0.69 1.92 -1.96
C HIS A 329 0.12 1.04 -3.08
N SER A 330 -0.32 -0.17 -2.72
CA SER A 330 -1.01 -1.09 -3.62
C SER A 330 -2.37 -1.49 -3.06
N ARG A 331 -3.31 -1.85 -3.94
CA ARG A 331 -4.57 -2.49 -3.57
C ARG A 331 -4.58 -3.99 -3.87
N ARG A 332 -3.43 -4.56 -4.23
CA ARG A 332 -3.25 -6.00 -4.42
C ARG A 332 -3.60 -6.76 -3.14
N ARG A 333 -4.16 -7.96 -3.30
CA ARG A 333 -4.39 -8.89 -2.17
C ARG A 333 -3.05 -9.47 -1.70
N TYR A 334 -2.82 -9.47 -0.39
CA TYR A 334 -1.57 -9.97 0.20
C TYR A 334 -1.57 -11.48 0.49
N SER A 335 -2.75 -12.13 0.53
CA SER A 335 -2.86 -13.57 0.77
C SER A 335 -2.83 -14.34 -0.55
N LEU A 336 -1.63 -14.74 -0.97
CA LEU A 336 -1.42 -15.67 -2.09
C LEU A 336 -1.45 -17.11 -1.59
N THR A 337 -2.11 -17.98 -2.36
CA THR A 337 -2.04 -19.44 -2.19
C THR A 337 -0.66 -19.98 -2.55
N GLU A 338 -0.32 -21.18 -2.08
CA GLU A 338 0.97 -21.82 -2.37
C GLU A 338 1.15 -22.06 -3.88
N ALA A 339 0.10 -22.51 -4.57
CA ALA A 339 0.10 -22.70 -6.02
C ALA A 339 0.35 -21.38 -6.78
N GLU A 340 -0.24 -20.27 -6.35
CA GLU A 340 0.01 -18.95 -6.95
C GLU A 340 1.46 -18.49 -6.74
N ARG A 341 2.06 -18.78 -5.59
CA ARG A 341 3.47 -18.44 -5.33
C ARG A 341 4.42 -19.21 -6.24
N GLU A 342 4.22 -20.52 -6.38
CA GLU A 342 5.03 -21.34 -7.29
C GLU A 342 4.89 -20.88 -8.75
N LEU A 343 3.68 -20.47 -9.14
CA LEU A 343 3.40 -19.92 -10.46
C LEU A 343 4.19 -18.62 -10.71
N LEU A 344 4.15 -17.69 -9.74
CA LEU A 344 4.88 -16.43 -9.82
C LEU A 344 6.39 -16.66 -9.92
N GLN A 345 6.93 -17.61 -9.16
CA GLN A 345 8.35 -17.96 -9.23
C GLN A 345 8.72 -18.53 -10.60
N ARG A 346 7.93 -19.46 -11.14
CA ARG A 346 8.21 -20.08 -12.45
C ARG A 346 8.24 -19.06 -13.59
N VAL A 347 7.27 -18.15 -13.65
CA VAL A 347 7.24 -17.11 -14.68
C VAL A 347 8.31 -16.05 -14.40
N GLY A 348 8.52 -15.70 -13.13
CA GLY A 348 9.59 -14.79 -12.69
C GLY A 348 10.97 -15.25 -13.14
N SER A 349 11.30 -16.53 -13.00
CA SER A 349 12.57 -17.09 -13.48
C SER A 349 12.75 -16.94 -14.99
N LYS A 350 11.70 -17.18 -15.79
CA LYS A 350 11.75 -16.98 -17.25
C LYS A 350 11.99 -15.52 -17.63
N LEU A 351 11.36 -14.59 -16.90
CA LEU A 351 11.56 -13.15 -17.10
C LEU A 351 12.99 -12.74 -16.71
N GLN A 352 13.52 -13.29 -15.61
CA GLN A 352 14.90 -13.04 -15.19
C GLN A 352 15.90 -13.53 -16.23
N GLU A 353 15.72 -14.74 -16.77
CA GLU A 353 16.57 -15.27 -17.86
C GLU A 353 16.54 -14.35 -19.09
N ALA A 354 15.35 -13.85 -19.46
CA ALA A 354 15.21 -12.90 -20.57
C ALA A 354 15.91 -11.56 -20.29
N GLU A 355 15.87 -11.07 -19.05
CA GLU A 355 16.58 -9.87 -18.63
C GLU A 355 18.10 -10.04 -18.66
N ASP A 356 18.61 -11.16 -18.17
CA ASP A 356 20.05 -11.45 -18.15
C ASP A 356 20.60 -11.61 -19.58
N LEU A 357 19.81 -12.20 -20.48
CA LEU A 357 20.12 -12.26 -21.91
C LEU A 357 20.13 -10.86 -22.57
N ALA A 358 19.18 -10.00 -22.21
CA ALA A 358 19.14 -8.63 -22.73
C ALA A 358 20.32 -7.78 -22.20
N ALA A 359 20.69 -7.96 -20.94
CA ALA A 359 21.81 -7.27 -20.31
C ALA A 359 23.17 -7.68 -20.92
N SER A 360 23.37 -8.97 -21.17
CA SER A 360 24.59 -9.48 -21.82
C SER A 360 24.72 -9.01 -23.27
N ALA A 361 23.63 -9.05 -24.06
CA ALA A 361 23.63 -8.51 -25.43
C ALA A 361 23.91 -6.99 -25.48
N GLY A 362 23.42 -6.23 -24.50
CA GLY A 362 23.71 -4.80 -24.37
C GLY A 362 25.17 -4.50 -24.02
N ALA A 363 25.80 -5.33 -23.17
CA ALA A 363 27.20 -5.20 -22.81
C ALA A 363 28.15 -5.50 -23.99
N ASP A 364 27.82 -6.49 -24.82
CA ASP A 364 28.57 -6.82 -26.03
C ASP A 364 28.44 -5.74 -27.12
N ALA A 365 27.28 -5.09 -27.24
CA ALA A 365 27.10 -3.96 -28.16
C ALA A 365 27.92 -2.72 -27.76
N LEU A 366 28.06 -2.47 -26.45
CA LEU A 366 28.86 -1.36 -25.91
C LEU A 366 30.37 -1.62 -26.04
N SER A 367 30.83 -2.87 -25.86
CA SER A 367 32.25 -3.23 -26.00
C SER A 367 32.74 -3.10 -27.45
N HIS A 368 31.89 -3.41 -28.43
CA HIS A 368 32.20 -3.22 -29.86
C HIS A 368 32.18 -1.76 -30.32
N GLN A 369 31.46 -0.86 -29.64
CA GLN A 369 31.48 0.59 -29.94
C GLN A 369 32.67 1.33 -29.33
N THR A 370 33.26 0.82 -28.25
CA THR A 370 34.48 1.39 -27.65
C THR A 370 35.79 0.91 -28.29
N ALA A 371 35.72 -0.07 -29.21
CA ALA A 371 36.86 -0.64 -29.91
C ALA A 371 37.04 -0.10 -31.35
N ALA A 372 36.30 0.93 -31.73
CA ALA A 372 36.43 1.70 -32.99
C ALA A 372 36.67 3.17 -32.66
#